data_AF-A0A1Y5TXE8-F1
#
_entry.id   AF-A0A1Y5TXE8-F1
#
_cell.length_a   1.000
_cell.length_b   1.000
_cell.length_c   1.000
_cell.angle_alpha   90.00
_cell.angle_beta   90.00
_cell.angle_gamma   90.00
#
_symmetry.space_group_name_H-M   'P 1'
#
loop_
_entity.id
_entity.type
_entity.pdbx_description
1 polymer ?
#
loop_
_entity_poly.entity_id
_entity_poly.type
_entity_poly.pdbx_seq_one_letter_code
_entity_poly.pdbx_strand_id
1 'polypeptide(L)' 'MTDFAVALALVLVIEGALYALFPVQMKRMMQTVLALSEQTLRRAGLVSAVVGVAVVWLLRR' A
#
# COMPACT_ATOMS: atom_id res chain seq x y z
N MET A 1 21.54 -2.87 2.61
CA MET A 1 20.88 -4.18 2.74
C MET A 1 19.80 -4.14 3.83
N THR A 2 20.07 -3.52 4.99
CA THR A 2 19.11 -3.33 6.09
C THR A 2 17.91 -2.45 5.72
N ASP A 3 18.09 -1.36 4.96
CA ASP A 3 17.01 -0.45 4.57
C ASP A 3 15.82 -1.14 3.88
N PHE A 4 16.10 -2.12 3.01
CA PHE A 4 15.04 -2.86 2.33
C PHE A 4 14.26 -3.75 3.31
N ALA A 5 14.96 -4.44 4.22
CA ALA A 5 14.34 -5.24 5.27
C ALA A 5 13.51 -4.38 6.23
N VAL A 6 14.00 -3.19 6.59
CA VAL A 6 13.27 -2.22 7.42
C VAL A 6 12.01 -1.73 6.70
N ALA A 7 12.11 -1.38 5.41
CA ALA A 7 10.95 -0.98 4.62
C ALA A 7 9.88 -2.08 4.58
N LEU A 8 10.29 -3.34 4.39
CA LEU A 8 9.36 -4.48 4.39
C LEU A 8 8.72 -4.69 5.78
N ALA A 9 9.49 -4.57 6.86
CA ALA A 9 8.97 -4.65 8.22
C ALA A 9 7.95 -3.53 8.49
N LEU A 10 8.22 -2.30 8.04
CA LEU A 10 7.29 -1.18 8.19
C LEU A 10 5.97 -1.40 7.44
N VAL A 11 6.01 -2.00 6.24
CA VAL A 11 4.78 -2.37 5.51
C VAL A 11 3.93 -3.33 6.35
N LEU A 12 4.53 -4.37 6.95
CA LEU A 12 3.81 -5.31 7.80
C LEU A 12 3.25 -4.65 9.07
N VAL A 13 4.02 -3.77 9.70
CA VAL A 13 3.57 -3.02 10.89
C VAL A 13 2.37 -2.15 10.55
N ILE A 14 2.41 -1.42 9.43
CA ILE A 14 1.32 -0.52 9.00
C ILE A 14 0.08 -1.33 8.65
N GLU A 15 0.20 -2.37 7.81
CA GLU A 15 -0.92 -3.25 7.47
C GLU A 15 -1.54 -3.88 8.71
N GLY A 16 -0.73 -4.47 9.60
CA GLY A 16 -1.20 -5.09 10.84
C GLY A 16 -1.91 -4.09 11.77
N ALA A 17 -1.36 -2.88 11.91
CA ALA A 17 -1.98 -1.83 12.70
C ALA A 17 -3.33 -1.38 12.12
N LEU A 18 -3.43 -1.25 10.79
CA LEU A 18 -4.69 -0.90 10.12
C LEU A 18 -5.77 -1.97 10.34
N TYR A 19 -5.42 -3.26 10.23
CA TYR A 19 -6.37 -4.35 10.51
C TYR A 19 -6.78 -4.41 11.99
N ALA A 20 -5.85 -4.17 12.92
CA ALA A 20 -6.12 -4.23 14.35
C ALA A 20 -6.96 -3.03 14.84
N LEU A 21 -6.64 -1.82 14.39
CA LEU A 21 -7.32 -0.59 14.82
C LEU A 21 -8.61 -0.31 14.04
N PHE A 22 -8.65 -0.65 12.74
CA PHE A 22 -9.75 -0.29 11.84
C PHE A 22 -10.27 -1.49 11.01
N PRO A 23 -10.67 -2.61 11.65
CA PRO A 23 -11.04 -3.84 10.94
C PRO A 23 -12.26 -3.67 10.02
N VAL A 24 -13.23 -2.84 10.42
CA VAL A 24 -14.46 -2.62 9.63
C VAL A 24 -14.17 -1.85 8.35
N GLN A 25 -13.32 -0.81 8.44
CA GLN A 25 -12.92 -0.01 7.29
C GLN A 25 -12.11 -0.85 6.30
N MET A 26 -11.19 -1.68 6.78
CA MET A 26 -10.42 -2.58 5.93
C MET A 26 -11.30 -3.58 5.18
N LYS A 27 -12.30 -4.19 5.85
CA LYS A 27 -13.28 -5.06 5.18
C LYS A 27 -14.06 -4.34 4.07
N ARG A 28 -14.51 -3.11 4.32
CA ARG A 28 -15.20 -2.29 3.31
C ARG A 28 -14.29 -1.96 2.13
N MET A 29 -13.04 -1.59 2.40
CA MET A 29 -12.04 -1.33 1.35
C MET A 29 -11.83 -2.57 0.47
N MET A 30 -11.69 -3.75 1.06
CA MET A 30 -11.56 -5.01 0.30
C MET A 30 -12.77 -5.26 -0.60
N GLN A 31 -13.99 -5.02 -0.11
CA GLN A 31 -15.19 -5.13 -0.94
C GLN A 31 -15.17 -4.15 -2.12
N THR A 32 -14.72 -2.92 -1.91
CA THR A 32 -14.53 -1.94 -2.99
C THR A 32 -13.50 -2.43 -4.00
N VAL A 33 -12.36 -2.96 -3.55
CA VAL A 33 -11.31 -3.49 -4.43
C VAL A 33 -11.82 -4.64 -5.28
N LEU A 34 -12.61 -5.56 -4.70
CA LEU A 34 -13.22 -6.68 -5.41
C LEU A 34 -14.26 -6.24 -6.45
N ALA A 35 -14.87 -5.07 -6.29
CA ALA A 35 -15.83 -4.52 -7.24
C ALA A 35 -15.16 -3.77 -8.42
N LEU A 36 -13.87 -3.47 -8.33
CA LEU A 36 -13.14 -2.82 -9.43
C LEU A 36 -12.80 -3.82 -10.53
N SER A 37 -12.82 -3.36 -11.78
CA SER A 37 -12.30 -4.15 -12.90
C SER A 37 -10.78 -4.34 -12.78
N GLU A 38 -10.27 -5.48 -13.27
CA GLU A 38 -8.83 -5.77 -13.24
C GLU A 38 -7.99 -4.67 -13.88
N GLN A 39 -8.46 -4.08 -14.99
CA GLN A 39 -7.77 -2.99 -15.67
C GLN A 39 -7.65 -1.74 -14.79
N THR A 40 -8.72 -1.39 -14.08
CA THR A 40 -8.72 -0.25 -13.14
C THR A 40 -7.77 -0.52 -11.99
N LEU A 41 -7.82 -1.72 -11.41
CA LEU A 41 -6.94 -2.11 -10.31
C LEU A 41 -5.47 -2.08 -10.72
N ARG A 42 -5.13 -2.58 -11.93
CA ARG A 42 -3.76 -2.53 -12.47
C ARG A 42 -3.28 -1.09 -12.68
N ARG A 43 -4.13 -0.21 -13.24
CA ARG A 43 -3.78 1.20 -13.44
C ARG A 43 -3.57 1.92 -12.10
N ALA A 44 -4.47 1.73 -11.15
CA ALA A 44 -4.36 2.33 -9.82
C ALA A 44 -3.09 1.84 -9.09
N GLY A 45 -2.80 0.54 -9.15
CA GLY A 45 -1.58 -0.03 -8.58
C GLY A 45 -0.29 0.47 -9.25
N LEU A 46 -0.31 0.65 -10.57
CA LEU A 46 0.84 1.21 -11.29
C LEU A 46 1.07 2.68 -10.88
N VAL A 47 0.00 3.48 -10.81
CA VAL A 47 0.08 4.88 -10.38
C VAL A 47 0.60 4.98 -8.95
N SER A 48 0.08 4.16 -8.01
CA SER A 48 0.55 4.18 -6.62
C SER A 48 2.02 3.76 -6.50
N ALA A 49 2.47 2.77 -7.27
CA ALA A 49 3.87 2.35 -7.30
C ALA A 49 4.79 3.47 -7.82
N VAL A 50 4.43 4.13 -8.93
CA VAL A 50 5.21 5.23 -9.51
C VAL A 50 5.29 6.41 -8.52
N VAL A 51 4.17 6.79 -7.91
CA VAL A 51 4.13 7.84 -6.89
C VAL A 51 5.00 7.48 -5.69
N GLY A 52 4.91 6.23 -5.20
CA GLY A 52 5.74 5.75 -4.10
C GLY A 52 7.24 5.87 -4.39
N VAL A 53 7.67 5.46 -5.59
CA VAL A 53 9.07 5.60 -6.02
C VAL A 53 9.48 7.07 -6.10
N ALA A 54 8.64 7.95 -6.66
CA ALA A 54 8.92 9.38 -6.76
C ALA A 54 9.09 10.03 -5.37
N VAL A 55 8.22 9.67 -4.41
CA VAL A 55 8.30 10.16 -3.02
C VAL A 55 9.58 9.67 -2.35
N VAL A 56 9.91 8.38 -2.46
CA VAL A 56 11.16 7.83 -1.89
C VAL A 56 12.38 8.53 -2.49
N TRP A 57 12.37 8.79 -3.81
CA TRP A 57 13.45 9.51 -4.48
C TRP A 57 13.59 10.95 -3.97
N LEU A 58 12.48 11.66 -3.79
CA LEU A 58 12.48 13.04 -3.28
C LEU A 58 12.96 13.12 -1.82
N LEU A 59 12.56 12.17 -0.98
CA LEU A 59 12.95 12.16 0.44
C LEU A 59 14.40 11.69 0.68
N ARG A 60 14.98 10.92 -0.25
CA ARG A 60 16.37 10.45 -0.18
C ARG A 60 17.35 11.33 -0.95
N ARG A 61 16.87 12.37 -1.64
CA ARG A 61 17.70 13.36 -2.35
C ARG A 61 18.15 14.46 -1.41
#